data_AF-A0A662TKU0-F1
#
_entry.id   AF-A0A662TKU0-F1
#
_cell.length_a   1.000
_cell.length_b   1.000
_cell.length_c   1.000
_cell.angle_alpha   90.00
_cell.angle_beta   90.00
_cell.angle_gamma   90.00
#
_symmetry.space_group_name_H-M   'P 1'
#
loop_
_entity.id
_entity.type
_entity.pdbx_description
1 polymer ?
#
loop_
_entity_poly.entity_id
_entity_poly.type
_entity_poly.pdbx_seq_one_letter_code
_entity_poly.pdbx_strand_id
1 'polypeptide(L)'
;DLHAFLSILKNVKGCIFFNYDLEGKFIDEISWLSKRFKYRNLGYAQSLMQAAKDGERDLISRKPFIELPYPIDEIMEFRNLLTELFNGMKIEVDTLILASVYVTPVIIVGIESLEKLNEFIVYRKSSTAMLDERELKRNIRLVNYAIIDFHNIMGLDALSSLKKYAEEKDANFLGKVVENRRRIIEEDCEKRFWRLNIEGTVGERDVIVYLDIYTPLCIRLMKGEENEVLKFIEKASQSIAAALSSIPAFVLDI
;
A
#
# COMPACT_ATOMS: atom_id res chain seq x y z
N ASP A 1 4.71 9.62 -19.72
CA ASP A 1 3.74 9.58 -20.85
C ASP A 1 2.37 9.13 -20.32
N LEU A 2 1.32 9.92 -20.56
CA LEU A 2 -0.04 9.64 -20.10
C LEU A 2 -0.58 8.33 -20.69
N HIS A 3 -0.23 8.01 -21.94
CA HIS A 3 -0.70 6.80 -22.59
C HIS A 3 -0.15 5.53 -21.88
N ALA A 4 1.14 5.53 -21.56
CA ALA A 4 1.75 4.45 -20.77
C ALA A 4 1.09 4.29 -19.39
N PHE A 5 0.87 5.39 -18.66
CA PHE A 5 0.19 5.36 -17.35
C PHE A 5 -1.20 4.73 -17.43
N LEU A 6 -2.05 5.18 -18.36
CA LEU A 6 -3.41 4.66 -18.53
C LEU A 6 -3.42 3.17 -18.93
N SER A 7 -2.47 2.74 -19.75
CA SER A 7 -2.33 1.33 -20.15
C SER A 7 -1.98 0.43 -18.96
N ILE A 8 -1.08 0.89 -18.08
CA ILE A 8 -0.70 0.19 -16.86
C ILE A 8 -1.88 0.14 -15.89
N LEU A 9 -2.49 1.30 -15.59
CA LEU A 9 -3.61 1.44 -14.66
C LEU A 9 -4.75 0.45 -14.95
N LYS A 10 -5.10 0.28 -16.23
CA LYS A 10 -6.17 -0.65 -16.64
C LYS A 10 -5.84 -2.12 -16.36
N ASN A 11 -4.56 -2.49 -16.37
CA ASN A 11 -4.10 -3.87 -16.40
C ASN A 11 -3.42 -4.35 -15.12
N VAL A 12 -2.94 -3.45 -14.27
CA VAL A 12 -2.35 -3.77 -12.98
C VAL A 12 -3.41 -4.30 -12.00
N LYS A 13 -3.03 -5.30 -11.20
CA LYS A 13 -3.92 -5.99 -10.24
C LYS A 13 -3.34 -6.15 -8.84
N GLY A 14 -2.11 -5.68 -8.65
CA GLY A 14 -1.48 -5.51 -7.36
C GLY A 14 -0.10 -4.87 -7.54
N CYS A 15 0.37 -4.19 -6.51
CA CYS A 15 1.77 -3.80 -6.35
C CYS A 15 2.42 -4.80 -5.40
N ILE A 16 3.47 -5.50 -5.81
CA ILE A 16 4.13 -6.47 -4.96
C ILE A 16 5.10 -5.78 -3.99
N PHE A 17 5.22 -6.36 -2.81
CA PHE A 17 6.22 -5.97 -1.81
C PHE A 17 6.81 -7.22 -1.18
N PHE A 18 8.12 -7.23 -0.96
CA PHE A 18 8.80 -8.24 -0.16
C PHE A 18 9.99 -7.62 0.56
N ASN A 19 10.35 -8.21 1.69
CA ASN A 19 11.56 -7.83 2.41
C ASN A 19 12.78 -8.41 1.70
N TYR A 20 13.54 -7.55 1.02
CA TYR A 20 14.75 -7.87 0.27
C TYR A 20 15.93 -8.34 1.15
N ASP A 21 15.84 -8.22 2.47
CA ASP A 21 16.83 -8.76 3.41
C ASP A 21 16.64 -10.28 3.64
N LEU A 22 15.50 -10.85 3.23
CA LEU A 22 15.13 -12.25 3.45
C LEU A 22 15.33 -13.10 2.20
N GLU A 23 16.58 -13.20 1.77
CA GLU A 23 16.97 -13.84 0.51
C GLU A 23 16.42 -15.27 0.36
N GLY A 24 15.79 -15.53 -0.80
CA GLY A 24 15.33 -16.86 -1.20
C GLY A 24 14.12 -17.40 -0.45
N LYS A 25 13.62 -16.71 0.58
CA LYS A 25 12.49 -17.20 1.39
C LYS A 25 11.15 -17.27 0.66
N PHE A 26 10.96 -16.43 -0.37
CA PHE A 26 9.64 -16.21 -0.97
C PHE A 26 9.55 -16.57 -2.45
N ILE A 27 10.42 -17.47 -2.91
CA ILE A 27 10.49 -17.88 -4.32
C ILE A 27 9.19 -18.57 -4.75
N ASP A 28 8.59 -19.37 -3.86
CA ASP A 28 7.37 -20.12 -4.14
C ASP A 28 6.16 -19.20 -4.29
N GLU A 29 6.03 -18.19 -3.44
CA GLU A 29 5.02 -17.14 -3.52
C GLU A 29 5.16 -16.34 -4.82
N ILE A 30 6.38 -15.91 -5.18
CA ILE A 30 6.63 -15.18 -6.43
C ILE A 30 6.28 -16.05 -7.65
N SER A 31 6.66 -17.34 -7.62
CA SER A 31 6.33 -18.32 -8.65
C SER A 31 4.82 -18.54 -8.77
N TRP A 32 4.13 -18.62 -7.63
CA TRP A 32 2.68 -18.74 -7.55
C TRP A 32 1.99 -17.52 -8.17
N LEU A 33 2.44 -16.31 -7.81
CA LEU A 33 1.94 -15.06 -8.38
C LEU A 33 2.16 -15.00 -9.89
N SER A 34 3.33 -15.40 -10.38
CA SER A 34 3.62 -15.42 -11.82
C SER A 34 2.65 -16.29 -12.59
N LYS A 35 2.39 -17.52 -12.10
CA LYS A 35 1.42 -18.44 -12.70
C LYS A 35 0.00 -17.89 -12.64
N ARG A 36 -0.38 -17.29 -11.51
CA ARG A 36 -1.77 -16.85 -11.26
C ARG A 36 -2.15 -15.61 -12.05
N PHE A 37 -1.21 -14.68 -12.21
CA PHE A 37 -1.41 -13.40 -12.88
C PHE A 37 -0.91 -13.40 -14.32
N LYS A 38 -0.70 -14.56 -14.95
CA LYS A 38 -0.18 -14.72 -16.34
C LYS A 38 -0.73 -13.73 -17.39
N TYR A 39 -1.99 -13.29 -17.25
CA TYR A 39 -2.67 -12.40 -18.20
C TYR A 39 -2.95 -10.98 -17.67
N ARG A 40 -2.38 -10.61 -16.51
CA ARG A 40 -2.55 -9.32 -15.84
C ARG A 40 -1.19 -8.83 -15.35
N ASN A 41 -1.06 -7.54 -15.11
CA ASN A 41 0.20 -7.01 -14.62
C ASN A 41 0.23 -7.01 -13.09
N LEU A 42 1.37 -7.35 -12.52
CA LEU A 42 1.71 -7.06 -11.13
C LEU A 42 2.79 -5.98 -11.14
N GLY A 43 2.52 -4.86 -10.49
CA GLY A 43 3.45 -3.75 -10.41
C GLY A 43 4.50 -3.97 -9.33
N TYR A 44 5.66 -3.33 -9.48
CA TYR A 44 6.63 -3.15 -8.40
C TYR A 44 7.22 -1.73 -8.46
N ALA A 45 7.68 -1.24 -7.31
CA ALA A 45 8.47 -0.02 -7.25
C ALA A 45 9.90 -0.26 -7.78
N GLN A 46 10.46 0.70 -8.51
CA GLN A 46 11.84 0.60 -9.01
C GLN A 46 12.87 0.40 -7.88
N SER A 47 12.65 1.04 -6.72
CA SER A 47 13.50 0.89 -5.54
C SER A 47 13.53 -0.55 -5.01
N LEU A 48 12.42 -1.28 -5.10
CA LEU A 48 12.38 -2.71 -4.74
C LEU A 48 13.26 -3.53 -5.69
N MET A 49 13.17 -3.28 -7.00
CA MET A 49 14.01 -3.96 -8.01
C MET A 49 15.51 -3.68 -7.82
N GLN A 50 15.86 -2.44 -7.44
CA GLN A 50 17.24 -2.04 -7.17
C GLN A 50 17.82 -2.75 -5.94
N ALA A 51 16.99 -3.02 -4.93
CA ALA A 51 17.40 -3.70 -3.69
C ALA A 51 17.34 -5.23 -3.76
N ALA A 52 16.49 -5.79 -4.62
CA ALA A 52 16.33 -7.24 -4.80
C ALA A 52 17.65 -7.93 -5.16
N LYS A 53 17.88 -9.13 -4.62
CA LYS A 53 19.03 -9.98 -4.97
C LYS A 53 18.83 -10.59 -6.36
N ASP A 54 19.89 -11.12 -6.95
CA ASP A 54 19.88 -11.61 -8.34
C ASP A 54 18.78 -12.65 -8.59
N GLY A 55 18.57 -13.58 -7.64
CA GLY A 55 17.51 -14.60 -7.76
C GLY A 55 16.09 -14.03 -7.77
N GLU A 56 15.77 -13.08 -6.89
CA GLU A 56 14.46 -12.43 -6.90
C GLU A 56 14.32 -11.52 -8.13
N ARG A 57 15.35 -10.72 -8.44
CA ARG A 57 15.42 -9.83 -9.60
C ARG A 57 15.14 -10.57 -10.91
N ASP A 58 15.71 -11.75 -11.08
CA ASP A 58 15.46 -12.60 -12.25
C ASP A 58 14.02 -13.08 -12.37
N LEU A 59 13.33 -13.30 -11.24
CA LEU A 59 11.92 -13.68 -11.23
C LEU A 59 11.02 -12.47 -11.52
N ILE A 60 11.26 -11.33 -10.86
CA ILE A 60 10.43 -10.13 -10.98
C ILE A 60 10.74 -9.29 -12.24
N SER A 61 11.80 -9.61 -12.98
CA SER A 61 12.07 -9.02 -14.30
C SER A 61 11.24 -9.64 -15.43
N ARG A 62 10.56 -10.76 -15.15
CA ARG A 62 9.74 -11.49 -16.13
C ARG A 62 8.27 -11.13 -15.99
N LYS A 63 7.49 -11.33 -17.06
CA LYS A 63 6.02 -11.27 -16.97
C LYS A 63 5.53 -12.24 -15.87
N PRO A 64 4.50 -11.87 -15.08
CA PRO A 64 3.61 -10.71 -15.22
C PRO A 64 4.09 -9.41 -14.54
N PHE A 65 5.30 -9.39 -14.00
CA PHE A 65 5.79 -8.27 -13.22
C PHE A 65 6.23 -7.10 -14.11
N ILE A 66 5.87 -5.88 -13.72
CA ILE A 66 6.23 -4.64 -14.42
C ILE A 66 6.64 -3.55 -13.43
N GLU A 67 7.56 -2.68 -13.83
CA GLU A 67 7.87 -1.48 -13.07
C GLU A 67 6.70 -0.49 -13.14
N LEU A 68 6.36 0.12 -12.00
CA LEU A 68 5.40 1.22 -11.91
C LEU A 68 6.14 2.56 -11.89
N PRO A 69 6.07 3.38 -12.96
CA PRO A 69 6.68 4.70 -12.95
C PRO A 69 5.80 5.72 -12.23
N TYR A 70 6.41 6.77 -11.67
CA TYR A 70 5.66 7.95 -11.21
C TYR A 70 5.05 8.68 -12.41
N PRO A 71 3.73 8.92 -12.44
CA PRO A 71 3.10 9.57 -13.59
C PRO A 71 3.24 11.10 -13.57
N ILE A 72 3.55 11.69 -12.42
CA ILE A 72 3.59 13.13 -12.17
C ILE A 72 4.79 13.44 -11.28
N ASP A 73 5.61 14.43 -11.67
CA ASP A 73 6.83 14.82 -10.95
C ASP A 73 6.53 15.30 -9.52
N GLU A 74 5.44 16.03 -9.32
CA GLU A 74 4.98 16.49 -8.01
C GLU A 74 4.76 15.32 -7.02
N ILE A 75 4.27 14.16 -7.49
CA ILE A 75 4.12 12.97 -6.63
C ILE A 75 5.49 12.38 -6.29
N MET A 76 6.44 12.42 -7.23
CA MET A 76 7.81 11.97 -6.99
C MET A 76 8.56 12.89 -6.01
N GLU A 77 8.34 14.20 -6.08
CA GLU A 77 8.85 15.17 -5.10
C GLU A 77 8.26 14.92 -3.72
N PHE A 78 6.94 14.71 -3.64
CA PHE A 78 6.27 14.35 -2.40
C PHE A 78 6.84 13.06 -1.79
N ARG A 79 7.09 12.05 -2.62
CA ARG A 79 7.75 10.81 -2.20
C ARG A 79 9.10 11.09 -1.53
N ASN A 80 9.92 11.96 -2.12
CA ASN A 80 11.27 12.23 -1.60
C ASN A 80 11.19 12.81 -0.18
N LEU A 81 10.31 13.80 0.03
CA LEU A 81 10.07 14.39 1.34
C LEU A 81 9.58 13.34 2.36
N LEU A 82 8.68 12.46 1.95
CA LEU A 82 8.20 11.38 2.82
C LEU A 82 9.31 10.37 3.14
N THR A 83 10.18 10.06 2.18
CA THR A 83 11.30 9.14 2.41
C THR A 83 12.25 9.68 3.47
N GLU A 84 12.55 10.98 3.42
CA GLU A 84 13.36 11.65 4.45
C GLU A 84 12.65 11.62 5.80
N LEU A 85 11.35 11.93 5.81
CA LEU A 85 10.56 11.93 7.03
C LEU A 85 10.46 10.54 7.70
N PHE A 86 10.36 9.50 6.88
CA PHE A 86 10.31 8.11 7.31
C PHE A 86 11.71 7.47 7.35
N ASN A 87 12.74 8.23 7.72
CA ASN A 87 14.09 7.74 8.01
C ASN A 87 14.72 6.87 6.89
N GLY A 88 14.46 7.20 5.63
CA GLY A 88 15.02 6.48 4.49
C GLY A 88 14.26 5.21 4.07
N MET A 89 13.03 4.97 4.55
CA MET A 89 12.15 3.85 4.15
C MET A 89 11.62 3.98 2.71
N LYS A 90 12.54 4.13 1.75
CA LYS A 90 12.24 4.47 0.35
C LYS A 90 11.40 3.40 -0.34
N ILE A 91 11.66 2.12 -0.07
CA ILE A 91 11.00 1.02 -0.79
C ILE A 91 9.54 0.90 -0.33
N GLU A 92 9.33 1.01 0.97
CA GLU A 92 8.02 1.01 1.62
C GLU A 92 7.19 2.21 1.14
N VAL A 93 7.74 3.42 1.21
CA VAL A 93 7.08 4.64 0.75
C VAL A 93 6.78 4.57 -0.75
N ASP A 94 7.73 4.16 -1.59
CA ASP A 94 7.50 4.03 -3.04
C ASP A 94 6.36 3.07 -3.34
N THR A 95 6.37 1.91 -2.68
CA THR A 95 5.36 0.86 -2.84
C THR A 95 3.98 1.38 -2.51
N LEU A 96 3.83 2.07 -1.38
CA LEU A 96 2.55 2.59 -0.92
C LEU A 96 2.05 3.71 -1.84
N ILE A 97 2.89 4.68 -2.19
CA ILE A 97 2.49 5.76 -3.09
C ILE A 97 2.07 5.20 -4.44
N LEU A 98 2.87 4.31 -5.05
CA LEU A 98 2.56 3.74 -6.35
C LEU A 98 1.31 2.86 -6.30
N ALA A 99 1.11 2.08 -5.23
CA ALA A 99 -0.12 1.30 -5.07
C ALA A 99 -1.36 2.20 -5.02
N SER A 100 -1.29 3.31 -4.28
CA SER A 100 -2.36 4.31 -4.19
C SER A 100 -2.65 4.96 -5.54
N VAL A 101 -1.60 5.46 -6.21
CA VAL A 101 -1.67 6.18 -7.50
C VAL A 101 -2.19 5.30 -8.63
N TYR A 102 -1.79 4.02 -8.65
CA TYR A 102 -2.26 3.04 -9.63
C TYR A 102 -3.55 2.32 -9.18
N VAL A 103 -4.17 2.76 -8.08
CA VAL A 103 -5.44 2.25 -7.54
C VAL A 103 -5.43 0.72 -7.49
N THR A 104 -4.37 0.16 -6.92
CA THR A 104 -4.11 -1.28 -6.89
C THR A 104 -3.73 -1.70 -5.47
N PRO A 105 -4.16 -2.88 -5.00
CA PRO A 105 -3.80 -3.33 -3.66
C PRO A 105 -2.32 -3.65 -3.58
N VAL A 106 -1.77 -3.73 -2.36
CA VAL A 106 -0.44 -4.33 -2.17
C VAL A 106 -0.59 -5.85 -2.01
N ILE A 107 0.30 -6.61 -2.63
CA ILE A 107 0.48 -8.04 -2.35
C ILE A 107 1.81 -8.18 -1.62
N ILE A 108 1.73 -8.41 -0.31
CA ILE A 108 2.90 -8.62 0.54
C ILE A 108 3.27 -10.09 0.41
N VAL A 109 4.46 -10.35 -0.09
CA VAL A 109 4.96 -11.69 -0.39
C VAL A 109 5.80 -12.15 0.80
N GLY A 110 5.35 -13.21 1.48
CA GLY A 110 5.92 -13.69 2.73
C GLY A 110 5.41 -12.92 3.94
N ILE A 111 4.99 -13.64 4.98
CA ILE A 111 4.47 -13.01 6.20
C ILE A 111 5.53 -12.16 6.91
N GLU A 112 6.79 -12.57 6.91
CA GLU A 112 7.87 -11.81 7.53
C GLU A 112 8.15 -10.48 6.79
N SER A 113 7.71 -10.34 5.55
CA SER A 113 7.82 -9.07 4.82
C SER A 113 6.92 -7.99 5.42
N LEU A 114 5.84 -8.36 6.11
CA LEU A 114 4.92 -7.40 6.72
C LEU A 114 5.61 -6.50 7.76
N GLU A 115 6.65 -7.00 8.44
CA GLU A 115 7.34 -6.26 9.49
C GLU A 115 7.91 -4.93 9.02
N LYS A 116 8.41 -4.87 7.77
CA LYS A 116 8.94 -3.64 7.16
C LYS A 116 7.86 -2.56 6.97
N LEU A 117 6.60 -2.96 6.90
CA LEU A 117 5.46 -2.07 6.69
C LEU A 117 4.73 -1.70 7.99
N ASN A 118 5.19 -2.16 9.16
CA ASN A 118 4.52 -1.98 10.45
C ASN A 118 4.12 -0.53 10.74
N GLU A 119 4.97 0.42 10.36
CA GLU A 119 4.75 1.84 10.57
C GLU A 119 3.54 2.42 9.81
N PHE A 120 3.18 1.79 8.68
CA PHE A 120 2.12 2.25 7.79
C PHE A 120 0.80 1.50 8.01
N ILE A 121 0.77 0.51 8.91
CA ILE A 121 -0.44 -0.28 9.18
C ILE A 121 -1.43 0.53 9.99
N VAL A 122 -2.63 0.69 9.44
CA VAL A 122 -3.78 1.35 10.08
C VAL A 122 -4.69 0.34 10.76
N TYR A 123 -4.88 -0.84 10.12
CA TYR A 123 -5.72 -1.92 10.63
C TYR A 123 -5.22 -3.28 10.14
N ARG A 124 -5.47 -4.33 10.93
CA ARG A 124 -5.06 -5.72 10.64
C ARG A 124 -6.25 -6.67 10.76
N LYS A 125 -6.27 -7.69 9.93
CA LYS A 125 -7.17 -8.82 10.01
C LYS A 125 -6.37 -10.11 10.09
N SER A 126 -6.31 -10.66 11.30
CA SER A 126 -5.75 -11.97 11.55
C SER A 126 -6.74 -13.07 11.22
N SER A 127 -6.23 -14.27 10.92
CA SER A 127 -7.03 -15.47 10.75
C SER A 127 -6.25 -16.72 11.15
N THR A 128 -6.96 -17.71 11.68
CA THR A 128 -6.48 -19.08 11.89
C THR A 128 -6.96 -20.02 10.78
N ALA A 129 -7.61 -19.50 9.73
CA ALA A 129 -8.12 -20.30 8.61
C ALA A 129 -7.00 -20.74 7.67
N MET A 130 -7.06 -22.00 7.22
CA MET A 130 -6.28 -22.45 6.08
C MET A 130 -6.94 -21.90 4.81
N LEU A 131 -6.18 -21.14 4.02
CA LEU A 131 -6.69 -20.53 2.79
C LEU A 131 -6.33 -21.40 1.60
N ASP A 132 -7.29 -22.17 1.11
CA ASP A 132 -7.12 -22.88 -0.15
C ASP A 132 -7.02 -21.91 -1.34
N GLU A 133 -6.73 -22.45 -2.52
CA GLU A 133 -6.56 -21.63 -3.73
C GLU A 133 -7.81 -20.79 -4.05
N ARG A 134 -9.01 -21.26 -3.72
CA ARG A 134 -10.27 -20.53 -3.95
C ARG A 134 -10.37 -19.34 -3.00
N GLU A 135 -10.03 -19.53 -1.73
CA GLU A 135 -10.04 -18.49 -0.71
C GLU A 135 -8.97 -17.42 -0.96
N LEU A 136 -7.75 -17.83 -1.33
CA LEU A 136 -6.68 -16.92 -1.76
C LEU A 136 -7.17 -16.03 -2.91
N LYS A 137 -7.71 -16.63 -3.97
CA LYS A 137 -8.26 -15.90 -5.14
C LYS A 137 -9.37 -14.94 -4.74
N ARG A 138 -10.25 -15.34 -3.82
CA ARG A 138 -11.35 -14.49 -3.36
C ARG A 138 -10.81 -13.29 -2.59
N ASN A 139 -9.93 -13.48 -1.62
CA ASN A 139 -9.42 -12.40 -0.78
C ASN A 139 -8.59 -11.40 -1.61
N ILE A 140 -7.76 -11.88 -2.54
CA ILE A 140 -7.05 -11.04 -3.53
C ILE A 140 -8.03 -10.19 -4.37
N ARG A 141 -9.18 -10.77 -4.77
CA ARG A 141 -10.21 -10.01 -5.50
C ARG A 141 -10.89 -8.97 -4.62
N LEU A 142 -11.13 -9.29 -3.35
CA LEU A 142 -11.77 -8.39 -2.39
C LEU A 142 -10.90 -7.16 -2.09
N VAL A 143 -9.58 -7.33 -1.90
CA VAL A 143 -8.66 -6.18 -1.73
C VAL A 143 -8.61 -5.31 -2.99
N ASN A 144 -8.69 -5.90 -4.19
CA ASN A 144 -8.80 -5.16 -5.46
C ASN A 144 -10.08 -4.32 -5.56
N TYR A 145 -11.16 -4.70 -4.86
CA TYR A 145 -12.37 -3.90 -4.79
C TYR A 145 -12.29 -2.82 -3.73
N ALA A 146 -11.75 -3.16 -2.55
CA ALA A 146 -11.60 -2.21 -1.46
C ALA A 146 -10.81 -0.97 -1.90
N ILE A 147 -9.68 -1.13 -2.60
CA ILE A 147 -8.85 0.02 -3.03
C ILE A 147 -9.62 1.02 -3.90
N ILE A 148 -10.50 0.53 -4.78
CA ILE A 148 -11.31 1.38 -5.66
C ILE A 148 -12.30 2.20 -4.82
N ASP A 149 -12.96 1.56 -3.85
CA ASP A 149 -13.92 2.21 -2.95
C ASP A 149 -13.22 3.30 -2.11
N PHE A 150 -12.04 2.99 -1.56
CA PHE A 150 -11.27 3.94 -0.77
C PHE A 150 -10.69 5.09 -1.57
N HIS A 151 -10.12 4.83 -2.76
CA HIS A 151 -9.50 5.88 -3.56
C HIS A 151 -10.48 6.99 -3.94
N ASN A 152 -11.75 6.65 -4.16
CA ASN A 152 -12.78 7.62 -4.50
C ASN A 152 -13.14 8.58 -3.35
N ILE A 153 -12.95 8.16 -2.10
CA ILE A 153 -13.43 8.90 -0.92
C ILE A 153 -12.24 9.48 -0.14
N MET A 154 -11.19 8.71 0.06
CA MET A 154 -10.17 9.00 1.07
C MET A 154 -9.01 9.89 0.58
N GLY A 155 -8.70 9.90 -0.72
CA GLY A 155 -7.55 10.66 -1.23
C GLY A 155 -7.76 12.17 -1.14
N LEU A 156 -8.91 12.65 -1.62
CA LEU A 156 -9.25 14.08 -1.61
C LEU A 156 -9.53 14.60 -0.19
N ASP A 157 -10.21 13.80 0.63
CA ASP A 157 -10.44 14.12 2.04
C ASP A 157 -9.12 14.26 2.80
N ALA A 158 -8.16 13.36 2.55
CA ALA A 158 -6.82 13.42 3.13
C ALA A 158 -6.04 14.67 2.70
N LEU A 159 -6.04 15.04 1.42
CA LEU A 159 -5.37 16.26 0.99
C LEU A 159 -6.03 17.51 1.61
N SER A 160 -7.36 17.52 1.66
CA SER A 160 -8.13 18.65 2.20
C SER A 160 -7.89 18.84 3.70
N SER A 161 -7.85 17.75 4.48
CA SER A 161 -7.53 17.81 5.91
C SER A 161 -6.10 18.26 6.16
N LEU A 162 -5.14 17.81 5.36
CA LEU A 162 -3.74 18.24 5.46
C LEU A 162 -3.56 19.73 5.14
N LYS A 163 -4.24 20.25 4.11
CA LYS A 163 -4.21 21.69 3.78
C LYS A 163 -4.81 22.53 4.91
N LYS A 164 -5.97 22.12 5.42
CA LYS A 164 -6.58 22.79 6.57
C LYS A 164 -5.68 22.76 7.80
N TYR A 165 -5.06 21.62 8.09
CA TYR A 165 -4.08 21.53 9.17
C TYR A 165 -2.87 22.43 8.93
N ALA A 166 -2.40 22.56 7.69
CA ALA A 166 -1.29 23.45 7.38
C ALA A 166 -1.60 24.92 7.72
N GLU A 167 -2.84 25.37 7.50
CA GLU A 167 -3.33 26.72 7.81
C GLU A 167 -3.60 26.92 9.31
N GLU A 168 -4.33 26.00 9.94
CA GLU A 168 -4.88 26.20 11.30
C GLU A 168 -4.01 25.60 12.40
N LYS A 169 -3.12 24.65 12.06
CA LYS A 169 -2.30 23.86 13.00
C LYS A 169 -3.11 23.19 14.13
N ASP A 170 -4.39 22.90 13.90
CA ASP A 170 -5.26 22.23 14.89
C ASP A 170 -5.01 20.70 14.92
N ALA A 171 -4.19 20.27 15.88
CA ALA A 171 -3.90 18.85 16.10
C ALA A 171 -5.14 18.04 16.54
N ASN A 172 -6.10 18.64 17.24
CA ASN A 172 -7.31 17.94 17.66
C ASN A 172 -8.20 17.63 16.46
N PHE A 173 -8.32 18.57 15.52
CA PHE A 173 -8.99 18.33 14.25
C PHE A 173 -8.33 17.18 13.49
N LEU A 174 -7.01 17.23 13.30
CA LEU A 174 -6.31 16.20 12.53
C LEU A 174 -6.42 14.81 13.19
N GLY A 175 -6.33 14.74 14.51
CA GLY A 175 -6.55 13.52 15.28
C GLY A 175 -7.94 12.92 15.08
N LYS A 176 -9.00 13.74 15.03
CA LYS A 176 -10.37 13.28 14.72
C LYS A 176 -10.48 12.72 13.30
N VAL A 177 -9.80 13.34 12.33
CA VAL A 177 -9.79 12.83 10.94
C VAL A 177 -9.11 11.47 10.87
N VAL A 178 -7.96 11.30 11.53
CA VAL A 178 -7.25 10.02 11.61
C VAL A 178 -8.12 8.94 12.26
N GLU A 179 -8.79 9.25 13.36
CA GLU A 179 -9.64 8.28 14.05
C GLU A 179 -10.85 7.87 13.22
N ASN A 180 -11.53 8.83 12.57
CA ASN A 180 -12.64 8.51 11.68
C ASN A 180 -12.17 7.66 10.48
N ARG A 181 -10.98 7.95 9.94
CA ARG A 181 -10.40 7.15 8.86
C ARG A 181 -10.16 5.71 9.29
N ARG A 182 -9.58 5.48 10.47
CA ARG A 182 -9.39 4.14 11.05
C ARG A 182 -10.73 3.41 11.20
N ARG A 183 -11.76 4.06 11.72
CA ARG A 183 -13.10 3.47 11.88
C ARG A 183 -13.70 3.01 10.54
N ILE A 184 -13.62 3.84 9.49
CA ILE A 184 -14.14 3.47 8.16
C ILE A 184 -13.38 2.25 7.60
N ILE A 185 -12.06 2.23 7.77
CA ILE A 185 -11.21 1.11 7.35
C ILE A 185 -11.59 -0.19 8.09
N GLU A 186 -11.73 -0.12 9.41
CA GLU A 186 -12.13 -1.25 10.25
C GLU A 186 -13.51 -1.79 9.83
N GLU A 187 -14.50 -0.92 9.66
CA GLU A 187 -15.86 -1.31 9.25
C GLU A 187 -15.87 -2.01 7.87
N ASP A 188 -15.09 -1.51 6.90
CA ASP A 188 -14.95 -2.19 5.61
C ASP A 188 -14.27 -3.54 5.77
N CYS A 189 -13.18 -3.61 6.53
CA CYS A 189 -12.41 -4.82 6.72
C CYS A 189 -13.27 -5.94 7.34
N GLU A 190 -13.96 -5.64 8.45
CA GLU A 190 -14.83 -6.59 9.14
C GLU A 190 -15.96 -7.08 8.24
N LYS A 191 -16.58 -6.17 7.48
CA LYS A 191 -17.68 -6.52 6.58
C LYS A 191 -17.21 -7.33 5.38
N ARG A 192 -16.11 -6.94 4.75
CA ARG A 192 -15.64 -7.50 3.47
C ARG A 192 -14.96 -8.84 3.64
N PHE A 193 -14.18 -8.98 4.72
CA PHE A 193 -13.39 -10.17 5.01
C PHE A 193 -13.95 -11.01 6.15
N TRP A 194 -15.25 -10.90 6.44
CA TRP A 194 -15.93 -11.60 7.54
C TRP A 194 -15.66 -13.11 7.62
N ARG A 195 -15.37 -13.76 6.48
CA ARG A 195 -15.06 -15.21 6.43
C ARG A 195 -13.71 -15.57 7.05
N LEU A 196 -12.82 -14.60 7.26
CA LEU A 196 -11.57 -14.79 7.99
C LEU A 196 -11.79 -14.94 9.50
N ASN A 197 -12.99 -14.62 10.01
CA ASN A 197 -13.38 -14.87 11.41
C ASN A 197 -13.72 -16.33 11.69
N ILE A 198 -13.78 -17.19 10.67
CA ILE A 198 -14.04 -18.61 10.87
C ILE A 198 -12.78 -19.24 11.48
N GLU A 199 -12.92 -19.84 12.66
CA GLU A 199 -11.85 -20.59 13.30
C GLU A 199 -11.32 -21.68 12.37
N GLY A 200 -10.00 -21.76 12.26
CA GLY A 200 -9.33 -22.80 11.50
C GLY A 200 -8.25 -23.52 12.30
N THR A 201 -7.38 -24.20 11.57
CA THR A 201 -6.43 -25.18 12.11
C THR A 201 -4.99 -24.72 12.08
N VAL A 202 -4.72 -23.52 11.57
CA VAL A 202 -3.37 -22.94 11.46
C VAL A 202 -3.18 -21.86 12.52
N GLY A 203 -1.93 -21.56 12.85
CA GLY A 203 -1.59 -20.49 13.79
C GLY A 203 -2.14 -19.14 13.33
N GLU A 204 -2.44 -18.27 14.29
CA GLU A 204 -2.95 -16.93 14.03
C GLU A 204 -1.91 -16.14 13.21
N ARG A 205 -2.34 -15.60 12.08
CA ARG A 205 -1.52 -14.76 11.21
C ARG A 205 -2.32 -13.64 10.57
N ASP A 206 -1.65 -12.52 10.31
CA ASP A 206 -2.20 -11.43 9.51
C ASP A 206 -2.43 -11.89 8.07
N VAL A 207 -3.66 -11.75 7.57
CA VAL A 207 -4.03 -12.10 6.19
C VAL A 207 -4.34 -10.85 5.37
N ILE A 208 -5.04 -9.89 5.97
CA ILE A 208 -5.34 -8.59 5.36
C ILE A 208 -4.79 -7.50 6.26
N VAL A 209 -4.16 -6.50 5.67
CA VAL A 209 -3.81 -5.27 6.36
C VAL A 209 -4.25 -4.08 5.53
N TYR A 210 -4.57 -2.98 6.19
CA TYR A 210 -4.80 -1.70 5.54
C TYR A 210 -3.62 -0.80 5.85
N LEU A 211 -3.01 -0.29 4.78
CA LEU A 211 -1.80 0.53 4.84
C LEU A 211 -2.13 1.95 4.35
N ASP A 212 -1.53 2.97 4.94
CA ASP A 212 -1.37 4.24 4.26
C ASP A 212 -0.21 5.08 4.81
N ILE A 213 0.19 6.06 4.00
CA ILE A 213 1.15 7.10 4.39
C ILE A 213 0.47 8.20 5.20
N TYR A 214 -0.83 8.44 4.95
CA TYR A 214 -1.56 9.55 5.53
C TYR A 214 -1.58 9.51 7.07
N THR A 215 -1.88 8.36 7.65
CA THR A 215 -2.03 8.19 9.09
C THR A 215 -0.72 8.44 9.83
N PRO A 216 0.41 7.76 9.51
CA PRO A 216 1.68 8.03 10.17
C PRO A 216 2.21 9.44 9.85
N LEU A 217 1.94 10.00 8.66
CA LEU A 217 2.22 11.40 8.36
C LEU A 217 1.48 12.34 9.32
N CYS A 218 0.18 12.15 9.52
CA CYS A 218 -0.59 12.99 10.45
C CYS A 218 -0.09 12.90 11.90
N ILE A 219 0.26 11.69 12.35
CA ILE A 219 0.82 11.48 13.71
C ILE A 219 2.11 12.27 13.90
N ARG A 220 2.96 12.23 12.88
CA ARG A 220 4.18 13.00 12.79
C ARG A 220 3.88 14.51 12.82
N LEU A 221 3.02 14.99 11.92
CA LEU A 221 2.57 16.39 11.86
C LEU A 221 2.14 16.95 13.21
N MET A 222 1.36 16.19 13.98
CA MET A 222 0.92 16.60 15.32
C MET A 222 2.06 16.69 16.35
N LYS A 223 3.21 16.03 16.12
CA LYS A 223 4.43 16.12 16.93
C LYS A 223 5.39 17.22 16.44
N GLY A 224 5.23 17.70 15.21
CA GLY A 224 5.97 18.84 14.65
C GLY A 224 7.34 18.51 14.04
N GLU A 225 7.54 17.31 13.51
CA GLU A 225 8.80 16.82 12.92
C GLU A 225 8.94 17.12 11.39
N GLU A 226 8.00 17.86 10.75
CA GLU A 226 7.79 17.79 9.28
C GLU A 226 7.56 19.16 8.58
N ASN A 227 8.25 20.20 9.03
CA ASN A 227 8.06 21.57 8.51
C ASN A 227 8.14 21.69 6.97
N GLU A 228 8.90 20.83 6.29
CA GLU A 228 9.03 20.87 4.83
C GLU A 228 7.86 20.20 4.11
N VAL A 229 7.32 19.11 4.66
CA VAL A 229 6.16 18.41 4.10
C VAL A 229 4.92 19.31 4.16
N LEU A 230 4.72 20.07 5.24
CA LEU A 230 3.61 21.03 5.32
C LEU A 230 3.71 22.15 4.29
N LYS A 231 4.91 22.74 4.11
CA LYS A 231 5.15 23.77 3.10
C LYS A 231 4.88 23.26 1.69
N PHE A 232 5.18 21.98 1.43
CA PHE A 232 4.84 21.33 0.18
C PHE A 232 3.32 21.19 0.01
N ILE A 233 2.63 20.65 1.04
CA ILE A 233 1.18 20.43 1.04
C ILE A 233 0.38 21.72 0.79
N GLU A 234 0.79 22.85 1.39
CA GLU A 234 0.15 24.16 1.19
C GLU A 234 0.04 24.54 -0.29
N LYS A 235 1.06 24.18 -1.08
CA LYS A 235 1.17 24.52 -2.50
C LYS A 235 0.79 23.38 -3.43
N ALA A 236 0.62 22.17 -2.89
CA ALA A 236 0.35 20.97 -3.65
C ALA A 236 -0.93 21.10 -4.49
N SER A 237 -0.87 20.62 -5.73
CA SER A 237 -2.06 20.45 -6.56
C SER A 237 -2.93 19.31 -6.05
N GLN A 238 -4.11 19.12 -6.65
CA GLN A 238 -4.98 17.99 -6.33
C GLN A 238 -4.36 16.63 -6.70
N SER A 239 -3.28 16.60 -7.48
CA SER A 239 -2.61 15.35 -7.89
C SER A 239 -2.14 14.52 -6.68
N ILE A 240 -1.72 15.18 -5.60
CA ILE A 240 -1.22 14.55 -4.37
C ILE A 240 -2.28 13.71 -3.67
N ALA A 241 -3.56 14.02 -3.86
CA ALA A 241 -4.65 13.21 -3.31
C ALA A 241 -4.57 11.73 -3.75
N ALA A 242 -4.05 11.46 -4.96
CA ALA A 242 -3.88 10.10 -5.47
C ALA A 242 -2.83 9.26 -4.71
N ALA A 243 -1.95 9.91 -3.93
CA ALA A 243 -0.93 9.25 -3.12
C ALA A 243 -1.38 9.01 -1.65
N LEU A 244 -2.55 9.53 -1.26
CA LEU A 244 -2.98 9.61 0.15
C LEU A 244 -4.14 8.67 0.50
N SER A 245 -4.60 7.84 -0.43
CA SER A 245 -5.66 6.87 -0.16
C SER A 245 -5.19 5.70 0.72
N SER A 246 -6.15 5.02 1.36
CA SER A 246 -5.89 3.78 2.09
C SER A 246 -5.75 2.61 1.12
N ILE A 247 -4.77 1.76 1.39
CA ILE A 247 -4.33 0.68 0.52
C ILE A 247 -4.57 -0.64 1.23
N PRO A 248 -5.62 -1.38 0.86
CA PRO A 248 -5.77 -2.75 1.32
C PRO A 248 -4.64 -3.59 0.74
N ALA A 249 -4.09 -4.46 1.58
CA ALA A 249 -3.04 -5.37 1.21
C ALA A 249 -3.42 -6.80 1.60
N PHE A 250 -2.98 -7.74 0.76
CA PHE A 250 -3.09 -9.17 1.02
C PHE A 250 -1.71 -9.71 1.40
N VAL A 251 -1.61 -10.37 2.55
CA VAL A 251 -0.40 -11.08 2.99
C VAL A 251 -0.44 -12.48 2.42
N LEU A 252 0.44 -12.75 1.47
CA LEU A 252 0.58 -14.03 0.80
C LEU A 252 1.59 -14.90 1.57
N ASP A 253 1.09 -16.02 2.07
CA ASP A 253 1.80 -17.03 2.84
C ASP A 253 1.22 -18.38 2.39
N ILE A 254 2.01 -19.21 1.67
CA ILE A 254 1.56 -20.46 1.03
C ILE A 254 2.46 -21.66 1.34
#